data_AF-A0A1M7USY2-F1
#
_entry.id   AF-A0A1M7USY2-F1
#
_cell.length_a   1.000
_cell.length_b   1.000
_cell.length_c   1.000
_cell.angle_alpha   90.00
_cell.angle_beta   90.00
_cell.angle_gamma   90.00
#
_symmetry.space_group_name_H-M   'P 1'
#
loop_
_entity.id
_entity.type
_entity.pdbx_description
1 polymer ?
#
loop_
_entity_poly.entity_id
_entity_poly.type
_entity_poly.pdbx_seq_one_letter_code
_entity_poly.pdbx_strand_id
1 'polypeptide(L)' 'MSQAPNFRVWAARLASKADKETDPRESLRLMSIVEYWKRLADLDDWERDGFRPVSEDISHQRPS' A
#
# COMPACT_ATOMS: atom_id res chain seq x y z
N MET A 1 -9.45 -10.47 -14.87
CA MET A 1 -9.59 -9.78 -13.58
C MET A 1 -8.22 -9.75 -12.91
N SER A 2 -7.49 -8.64 -12.99
CA SER A 2 -6.26 -8.44 -12.22
C SER A 2 -6.63 -7.84 -10.88
N GLN A 3 -6.70 -8.64 -9.81
CA GLN A 3 -6.79 -8.08 -8.46
C GLN A 3 -5.54 -7.22 -8.22
N ALA A 4 -5.73 -5.98 -7.76
CA ALA A 4 -4.63 -5.14 -7.35
C ALA A 4 -3.82 -5.87 -6.24
N PRO A 5 -2.49 -5.76 -6.25
CA PRO A 5 -1.64 -6.39 -5.25
C PRO A 5 -1.98 -5.87 -3.84
N ASN A 6 -2.39 -6.77 -2.93
CA ASN A 6 -2.60 -6.41 -1.53
C ASN A 6 -1.28 -6.55 -0.75
N PHE A 7 -0.46 -5.51 -0.82
CA PHE A 7 0.87 -5.48 -0.22
C PHE A 7 0.86 -5.77 1.29
N ARG A 8 -0.19 -5.35 2.02
CA ARG A 8 -0.34 -5.64 3.46
C ARG A 8 -0.51 -7.14 3.73
N VAL A 9 -1.37 -7.80 2.95
CA VAL A 9 -1.59 -9.25 3.09
C VAL A 9 -0.32 -10.04 2.74
N TRP A 10 0.40 -9.61 1.70
CA TRP A 10 1.65 -10.26 1.32
C TRP A 10 2.75 -10.05 2.35
N ALA A 11 2.89 -8.83 2.88
CA ALA A 11 3.82 -8.52 3.97
C ALA A 11 3.55 -9.36 5.22
N ALA A 12 2.29 -9.51 5.62
CA ALA A 12 1.91 -10.32 6.79
C ALA A 12 2.27 -11.81 6.61
N ARG A 13 2.02 -12.36 5.41
CA ARG A 13 2.38 -13.75 5.08
C ARG A 13 3.89 -13.97 5.08
N LEU A 14 4.64 -13.01 4.53
CA LEU A 14 6.09 -13.12 4.44
C LEU A 14 6.75 -12.93 5.80
N ALA A 15 6.23 -12.05 6.66
CA ALA A 15 6.67 -11.91 8.05
C ALA A 15 6.48 -13.21 8.83
N SER A 16 5.32 -13.88 8.66
CA SER A 16 5.07 -15.19 9.27
C SER A 16 6.01 -16.29 8.78
N LYS A 17 6.55 -16.16 7.56
CA LYS A 17 7.59 -17.06 7.04
C LYS A 17 8.96 -16.73 7.62
N ALA A 18 9.32 -15.44 7.68
CA ALA A 18 10.59 -14.98 8.23
C ALA A 18 10.77 -15.36 9.70
N ASP A 19 9.68 -15.34 10.48
CA ASP A 19 9.63 -15.76 11.88
C ASP A 19 9.96 -17.26 12.08
N LYS A 20 9.64 -18.09 11.08
CA LYS A 20 9.89 -19.54 11.09
C LYS A 20 11.19 -19.93 10.37
N GLU A 21 11.91 -18.96 9.82
CA GLU A 21 13.13 -19.21 9.07
C GLU A 21 14.30 -19.48 10.01
N THR A 22 14.97 -20.61 9.79
CA THR A 22 16.10 -21.06 10.62
C THR A 22 17.41 -20.39 10.23
N ASP A 23 17.57 -19.99 8.97
CA ASP A 23 18.74 -19.22 8.54
C ASP A 23 18.56 -17.73 8.88
N PRO A 24 19.37 -17.17 9.80
CA PRO A 24 19.25 -15.77 10.16
C PRO A 24 19.48 -14.81 8.98
N ARG A 25 20.27 -15.20 7.97
CA ARG A 25 20.48 -14.38 6.77
C ARG A 25 19.24 -14.34 5.90
N GLU A 26 18.58 -15.47 5.70
CA GLU A 26 17.33 -15.52 4.94
C GLU A 26 16.19 -14.86 5.71
N SER A 27 16.10 -15.02 7.03
CA SER A 27 15.12 -14.30 7.85
C SER A 27 15.26 -12.78 7.69
N LEU A 28 16.48 -12.25 7.75
CA LEU A 28 16.77 -10.83 7.50
C LEU A 28 16.41 -10.38 6.08
N ARG A 29 16.69 -11.22 5.07
CA ARG A 29 16.33 -10.94 3.68
C ARG A 29 14.81 -10.85 3.51
N LEU A 30 14.07 -11.79 4.09
CA LEU A 30 12.61 -11.82 4.06
C LEU A 30 12.01 -10.60 4.79
N MET A 31 12.56 -10.22 5.94
CA MET A 31 12.15 -9.02 6.67
C MET A 31 12.41 -7.74 5.87
N SER A 32 13.49 -7.67 5.10
CA SER A 32 13.75 -6.51 4.22
C SER A 32 12.69 -6.35 3.13
N ILE A 33 12.17 -7.48 2.61
CA ILE A 33 11.06 -7.48 1.63
C ILE A 33 9.74 -7.07 2.30
N VAL A 34 9.49 -7.54 3.54
CA VAL A 34 8.31 -7.15 4.33
C VAL A 34 8.27 -5.62 4.50
N GLU A 35 9.38 -5.01 4.92
CA GLU A 35 9.46 -3.57 5.10
C GLU A 35 9.28 -2.80 3.78
N TYR A 36 9.81 -3.33 2.67
CA TYR A 36 9.57 -2.73 1.36
C TYR A 36 8.09 -2.75 0.97
N TRP A 37 7.40 -3.88 1.16
CA TRP A 37 5.97 -3.98 0.85
C TRP A 37 5.08 -3.13 1.76
N LYS A 38 5.45 -2.94 3.04
CA LYS A 38 4.74 -1.99 3.91
C LYS A 38 4.80 -0.57 3.34
N ARG A 39 5.98 -0.12 2.90
CA ARG A 39 6.14 1.20 2.27
C ARG A 39 5.30 1.35 1.01
N LEU A 40 5.20 0.31 0.18
CA LEU A 40 4.32 0.33 -0.99
C LEU A 40 2.84 0.42 -0.61
N ALA A 41 2.41 -0.29 0.45
CA ALA A 41 1.05 -0.19 0.94
C ALA A 41 0.71 1.21 1.46
N ASP A 42 1.65 1.86 2.14
CA ASP A 42 1.45 3.21 2.67
C ASP A 42 1.38 4.26 1.54
N LEU A 43 2.14 4.05 0.45
CA LEU A 43 2.04 4.87 -0.76
C LEU A 43 0.72 4.65 -1.51
N ASP A 44 0.26 3.41 -1.64
CA ASP A 44 -1.02 3.06 -2.28
C ASP A 44 -2.21 3.64 -1.51
N ASP A 45 -2.18 3.57 -0.17
CA ASP A 45 -3.19 4.22 0.67
C ASP A 45 -3.14 5.75 0.55
N TRP A 46 -1.94 6.35 0.49
CA TRP A 46 -1.80 7.80 0.28
C TRP A 46 -2.34 8.25 -1.08
N GLU A 47 -2.11 7.50 -2.16
CA GLU A 47 -2.67 7.79 -3.48
C GLU A 47 -4.20 7.66 -3.47
N ARG A 48 -4.74 6.65 -2.77
CA ARG A 48 -6.19 6.44 -2.65
C ARG A 48 -6.89 7.51 -1.81
N ASP A 49 -6.24 7.99 -0.76
CA ASP A 49 -6.77 9.00 0.16
C ASP A 49 -6.50 10.45 -0.32
N GLY A 50 -5.61 10.63 -1.30
CA GLY A 50 -4.98 11.91 -1.65
C GLY A 50 -5.52 12.70 -2.85
N PHE A 51 -6.50 12.23 -3.63
CA PHE A 51 -7.08 13.06 -4.70
C PHE A 51 -8.54 12.74 -5.00
N ARG A 52 -9.45 13.10 -4.08
CA ARG A 52 -10.70 13.71 -4.53
C ARG A 52 -10.42 15.20 -4.66
N PRO A 53 -10.35 15.79 -5.86
CA PRO A 53 -10.65 17.20 -5.94
C PRO A 53 -12.06 17.30 -5.36
N VAL A 54 -12.21 18.04 -4.25
CA VAL A 54 -13.49 18.64 -3.92
C VAL A 54 -13.86 19.32 -5.23
N SER A 55 -14.80 18.75 -5.97
CA SER A 55 -15.45 19.47 -7.04
C SER A 55 -16.04 20.67 -6.33
N GLU A 56 -15.32 21.79 -6.41
CA GLU A 56 -15.90 23.08 -6.12
C GLU A 56 -17.08 23.13 -7.07
N ASP A 57 -18.26 22.98 -6.47
CA ASP A 57 -19.54 23.28 -7.07
C ASP A 57 -19.52 24.79 -7.34
N ILE A 58 -18.79 25.18 -8.39
CA ILE A 58 -18.84 26.52 -8.94
C ILE A 58 -20.15 26.58 -9.72
N SER A 59 -21.24 26.62 -8.96
CA SER A 59 -22.51 27.17 -9.37
C SER A 59 -22.31 28.68 -9.56
N HIS A 60 -21.65 29.06 -10.66
CA HIS A 60 -21.67 30.44 -11.14
C HIS A 60 -22.78 30.61 -12.16
N GLN A 61 -23.85 31.22 -11.64
CA GLN A 61 -24.99 31.79 -12.33
C GLN A 61 -24.61 32.43 -13.68
N ARG A 62 -25.36 32.04 -14.72
CA ARG A 62 -25.52 32.85 -15.93
C ARG A 62 -26.16 34.19 -15.56
N PRO A 63 -25.56 35.35 -15.90
CA PRO A 63 -26.35 36.55 -16.06
C PRO A 63 -27.12 36.46 -17.39
N SER A 64 -28.37 36.95 -17.33
CA SER A 64 -29.31 37.09 -18.45
C SER A 64 -28.89 38.17 -19.44
#